data_AF-A0A9D7KLM3-F1
#
_entry.id   AF-A0A9D7KLM3-F1
#
_cell.length_a   1.000
_cell.length_b   1.000
_cell.length_c   1.000
_cell.angle_alpha   90.00
_cell.angle_beta   90.00
_cell.angle_gamma   90.00
#
_symmetry.space_group_name_H-M   'P 1'
#
loop_
_entity.id
_entity.type
_entity.pdbx_description
1 polymer ?
#
loop_
_entity_poly.entity_id
_entity_poly.type
_entity_poly.pdbx_seq_one_letter_code
_entity_poly.pdbx_strand_id
1 'polypeptide(L)' 'MDKSKFKFEKEIEVLDQMFNDMVEAIHLKPDGNDIEELRLYVDNTYSVLNSTALRVKELKNQLLKDSKLILETWNPPA' A
#
# COMPACT_ATOMS: atom_id res chain seq x y z
N MET A 1 5.96 -15.02 -21.11
CA MET A 1 6.01 -13.80 -20.26
C MET A 1 6.62 -14.20 -18.93
N ASP A 2 7.60 -13.45 -18.44
CA ASP A 2 8.27 -13.74 -17.17
C ASP A 2 7.32 -13.48 -15.99
N LYS A 3 7.03 -14.51 -15.19
CA LYS A 3 6.10 -14.43 -14.05
C LYS A 3 6.60 -13.51 -12.95
N SER A 4 7.93 -13.34 -12.81
CA SER A 4 8.53 -12.44 -11.83
C SER A 4 8.23 -10.98 -12.17
N LYS A 5 8.37 -10.62 -13.45
CA LYS A 5 8.10 -9.27 -13.95
C LYS A 5 6.62 -8.87 -13.75
N PHE A 6 5.68 -9.76 -14.08
CA PHE A 6 4.24 -9.52 -13.88
C PHE A 6 3.88 -9.29 -12.40
N LYS A 7 4.55 -9.99 -11.48
CA LYS A 7 4.33 -9.83 -10.04
C LYS A 7 4.84 -8.48 -9.54
N PHE A 8 6.03 -8.07 -9.97
CA PHE A 8 6.61 -6.78 -9.60
C PHE A 8 5.77 -5.60 -10.12
N GLU A 9 5.31 -5.65 -11.37
CA GLU A 9 4.43 -4.62 -11.94
C GLU A 9 3.14 -4.46 -11.12
N LYS A 10 2.54 -5.58 -10.68
CA LYS A 10 1.36 -5.58 -9.82
C LYS A 10 1.64 -4.98 -8.43
N GLU A 11 2.81 -5.24 -7.85
CA GLU A 11 3.20 -4.66 -6.56
C GLU A 11 3.36 -3.14 -6.65
N ILE A 12 3.87 -2.62 -7.78
CA ILE A 12 3.93 -1.18 -8.06
C ILE A 12 2.52 -0.59 -8.21
N GLU A 13 1.62 -1.24 -8.95
CA GLU A 13 0.22 -0.78 -9.08
C GLU A 13 -0.47 -0.65 -7.71
N VAL A 14 -0.22 -1.58 -6.78
CA VAL A 14 -0.76 -1.50 -5.42
C VAL A 14 -0.20 -0.30 -4.66
N LEU A 15 1.09 -0.02 -4.79
CA LEU A 15 1.72 1.15 -4.16
C LEU A 15 1.17 2.46 -4.73
N ASP A 16 0.99 2.54 -6.06
CA ASP A 16 0.40 3.70 -6.73
C ASP A 16 -1.04 3.93 -6.28
N GLN A 17 -1.84 2.87 -6.16
CA GLN A 17 -3.20 2.97 -5.65
C GLN A 17 -3.22 3.49 -4.20
N MET A 18 -2.37 2.95 -3.32
CA MET A 18 -2.27 3.42 -1.94
C MET A 18 -1.87 4.89 -1.86
N PHE A 19 -0.96 5.33 -2.72
CA PHE A 19 -0.56 6.73 -2.80
C PHE A 19 -1.74 7.62 -3.23
N ASN A 20 -2.44 7.24 -4.29
CA ASN A 20 -3.60 7.98 -4.79
C ASN A 20 -4.72 8.07 -3.75
N ASP A 21 -5.04 6.96 -3.07
CA ASP A 21 -6.05 6.92 -2.00
C ASP A 21 -5.70 7.93 -0.88
N MET A 22 -4.43 8.01 -0.48
CA MET A 22 -3.98 8.97 0.53
C MET A 22 -4.05 10.41 0.04
N VAL A 23 -3.63 10.67 -1.19
CA VAL A 23 -3.66 11.99 -1.80
C VAL A 23 -5.10 12.49 -1.89
N GLU A 24 -6.02 11.65 -2.36
CA GLU A 24 -7.45 11.98 -2.46
C GLU A 24 -8.02 12.31 -1.08
N ALA A 25 -7.77 11.45 -0.08
CA ALA A 25 -8.25 11.69 1.28
C ALA A 25 -7.79 13.05 1.85
N ILE A 26 -6.53 13.45 1.60
CA ILE A 26 -6.00 14.74 2.04
C ILE A 26 -6.66 15.92 1.29
N HIS A 27 -6.91 15.78 -0.01
CA HIS A 27 -7.51 16.85 -0.82
C HIS A 27 -8.99 17.10 -0.52
N LEU A 28 -9.66 16.15 0.13
CA LEU A 28 -11.05 16.31 0.60
C LEU A 28 -11.19 17.18 1.86
N LYS A 29 -10.09 17.82 2.31
CA LYS A 29 -10.14 18.71 3.46
C LYS A 29 -11.16 19.84 3.23
N PRO A 30 -12.18 20.00 4.08
CA PRO A 30 -13.15 21.07 3.92
C PRO A 30 -12.51 22.45 4.17
N ASP A 31 -13.02 23.44 3.45
CA ASP A 31 -12.61 24.86 3.54
C ASP A 31 -13.37 25.63 4.64
N GLY A 32 -14.50 25.09 5.10
CA GLY A 32 -15.40 25.72 6.05
C GLY A 32 -15.09 25.43 7.52
N ASN A 33 -15.86 26.09 8.39
CA ASN A 33 -15.86 25.87 9.85
C ASN A 33 -16.97 24.89 10.30
N ASP A 34 -17.58 24.14 9.38
CA ASP A 34 -18.58 23.14 9.76
C ASP A 34 -17.88 22.01 10.52
N ILE A 35 -18.22 21.89 11.80
CA ILE A 35 -17.64 20.91 12.72
C ILE A 35 -17.96 19.48 12.26
N GLU A 36 -19.14 19.25 11.66
CA GLU A 36 -19.53 17.91 11.22
C GLU A 36 -18.76 17.51 9.96
N GLU A 37 -18.57 18.43 9.01
CA GLU A 37 -17.73 18.18 7.82
C GLU A 37 -16.28 17.91 8.20
N LEU A 38 -15.73 18.68 9.15
CA LEU A 38 -14.38 18.46 9.67
C LEU A 38 -14.25 17.10 10.37
N ARG A 39 -15.26 16.71 11.15
CA ARG A 39 -15.28 15.40 11.82
C ARG A 39 -15.30 14.26 10.81
N LEU A 40 -16.20 14.32 9.83
CA LEU A 40 -16.27 13.32 8.76
C LEU A 40 -14.96 13.22 7.98
N TYR A 41 -14.35 14.36 7.66
CA TYR A 41 -13.03 14.39 7.03
C TYR A 41 -11.96 13.68 7.87
N VAL A 42 -11.91 13.95 9.18
CA VAL A 42 -10.94 13.31 10.09
C VAL A 42 -11.18 11.81 10.16
N ASP A 43 -12.42 11.37 10.33
CA ASP A 43 -12.78 9.94 10.42
C ASP A 43 -12.40 9.20 9.13
N ASN A 44 -12.70 9.80 7.97
CA ASN A 44 -12.35 9.24 6.66
C ASN A 44 -10.83 9.19 6.44
N THR A 45 -10.12 10.26 6.76
CA THR A 45 -8.66 10.33 6.65
C THR A 45 -7.99 9.29 7.55
N TYR A 46 -8.50 9.12 8.78
CA TYR A 46 -8.00 8.12 9.71
C TYR A 46 -8.23 6.70 9.20
N SER A 47 -9.40 6.43 8.62
CA SER A 47 -9.71 5.14 8.00
C SER A 47 -8.71 4.80 6.88
N VAL A 48 -8.48 5.75 5.96
CA VAL A 48 -7.50 5.58 4.86
C VAL A 48 -6.10 5.34 5.41
N LEU A 49 -5.67 6.12 6.42
CA LEU A 49 -4.36 5.94 7.05
C LEU A 49 -4.20 4.54 7.66
N ASN A 50 -5.21 4.05 8.37
CA ASN A 50 -5.20 2.73 8.99
C ASN A 50 -5.15 1.62 7.93
N SER A 51 -5.97 1.71 6.88
CA SER A 51 -5.94 0.77 5.76
C SER A 51 -4.59 0.77 5.03
N THR A 52 -3.98 1.94 4.83
CA THR A 52 -2.63 2.06 4.27
C THR A 52 -1.60 1.37 5.14
N ALA A 53 -1.62 1.59 6.47
CA ALA A 53 -0.68 0.94 7.39
C ALA A 53 -0.76 -0.60 7.33
N LEU A 54 -1.98 -1.15 7.22
CA LEU A 54 -2.20 -2.58 7.05
C LEU A 54 -1.67 -3.08 5.70
N ARG A 55 -1.98 -2.40 4.59
CA ARG A 55 -1.47 -2.77 3.25
C ARG A 55 0.06 -2.71 3.17
N VAL A 56 0.70 -1.72 3.79
CA VAL A 56 2.18 -1.66 3.88
C VAL A 56 2.72 -2.89 4.61
N LYS A 57 2.10 -3.28 5.73
CA LYS A 57 2.52 -4.47 6.48
C LYS A 57 2.37 -5.75 5.65
N GLU A 58 1.28 -5.88 4.91
CA GLU A 58 1.03 -7.02 4.03
C GLU A 58 2.05 -7.12 2.89
N LEU A 59 2.29 -6.02 2.18
CA LEU A 59 3.31 -5.94 1.13
C LEU A 59 4.70 -6.31 1.66
N LYS A 60 5.11 -5.76 2.81
CA LYS A 60 6.39 -6.13 3.44
C LYS A 60 6.48 -7.62 3.76
N ASN A 61 5.39 -8.22 4.27
CA ASN A 61 5.37 -9.65 4.56
C ASN A 61 5.43 -10.51 3.29
N GLN A 62 4.82 -10.07 2.20
CA GLN A 62 4.89 -10.74 0.89
C GLN A 62 6.33 -10.70 0.35
N LEU A 63 6.94 -9.52 0.29
CA LEU A 63 8.33 -9.33 -0.15
C LEU A 63 9.33 -10.17 0.65
N LEU A 64 9.15 -10.26 1.98
CA LEU A 64 9.99 -11.10 2.83
C LEU A 64 9.82 -12.61 2.57
N LYS A 65 8.60 -13.07 2.27
CA LYS A 65 8.35 -14.47 1.88
C LYS A 65 9.02 -14.79 0.55
N ASP A 66 8.93 -13.88 -0.42
CA ASP A 66 9.53 -14.07 -1.73
C ASP A 66 11.05 -14.09 -1.67
N SER A 67 11.64 -13.20 -0.88
CA SER A 67 13.09 -13.20 -0.60
C SER A 67 13.58 -14.54 -0.04
N LYS A 68 12.82 -15.16 0.88
CA LYS A 68 13.16 -16.47 1.44
C LYS A 68 13.09 -17.60 0.40
N LEU A 69 12.07 -17.61 -0.46
CA LEU A 69 11.93 -18.62 -1.51
C LEU A 69 13.09 -18.57 -2.53
N ILE A 70 13.62 -17.38 -2.82
CA ILE A 70 14.79 -17.22 -3.70
C ILE A 70 16.05 -17.82 -3.07
N LEU A 71 16.24 -17.66 -1.75
CA LEU A 71 17.40 -18.20 -1.03
C LEU A 71 17.35 -19.72 -0.91
N GLU A 72 16.17 -20.30 -0.68
CA GLU A 72 16.00 -21.77 -0.57
C GLU A 72 16.17 -22.50 -1.90
N THR A 73 15.96 -21.82 -3.03
CA THR A 73 16.07 -22.40 -4.38
C THR A 73 17.44 -22.19 -5.03
N TRP A 74 18.35 -21.47 -4.37
CA TRP A 74 19.72 -21.29 -4.85
C TRP A 74 20.59 -22.48 -4.47
N ASN A 75 20.99 -23.27 -5.46
CA ASN A 75 21.99 -24.33 -5.31
C ASN A 75 23.31 -23.87 -5.98
N PRO A 76 24.41 -23.65 -5.21
CA PRO A 76 25.67 -23.23 -5.81
C PRO A 76 26.19 -24.31 -6.79
N PRO A 77 26.83 -23.92 -7.91
CA PRO A 77 27.48 -24.87 -8.78
C PRO A 77 28.62 -25.57 -8.01
N ALA A 78 28.69 -26.90 -8.15
CA ALA A 78 29.70 -27.76 -7.54
C ALA A 78 31.11 -27.52 -8.11
#